data_AF-A0A1E5GAT4-F1
#
_entry.id   AF-A0A1E5GAT4-F1
#
_cell.length_a   1.000
_cell.length_b   1.000
_cell.length_c   1.000
_cell.angle_alpha   90.00
_cell.angle_beta   90.00
_cell.angle_gamma   90.00
#
_symmetry.space_group_name_H-M   'P 1'
#
loop_
_entity.id
_entity.type
_entity.pdbx_description
1 polymer ?
#
loop_
_entity_poly.entity_id
_entity_poly.type
_entity_poly.pdbx_seq_one_letter_code
_entity_poly.pdbx_strand_id
1 'polypeptide(L)'
;MTEKKFFGEDKEYQKGLLTDEKAGYNSYYVTDTPTLNTDTKHTYFTTRGSDGASTDVKKGWAGNNLNDWVNNNASFAVGEAYIPQAKLVIEAMHQKIAEMRTKAPNATMSMTGHSLGTMVTIQAVANLPAGDIEKIDKVILFQGPDARESINKMSRQAQANIQRLEEQGKIGIMST
;
A
#
# COMPACT_ATOMS: atom_id res chain seq x y z
N MET A 1 -11.23 8.73 14.82
CA MET A 1 -10.48 9.27 15.98
C MET A 1 -10.63 10.77 15.99
N THR A 2 -10.94 11.38 17.13
CA THR A 2 -11.18 12.83 17.25
C THR A 2 -9.97 13.50 17.88
N GLU A 3 -9.41 14.51 17.21
CA GLU A 3 -8.35 15.34 17.78
C GLU A 3 -8.93 16.67 18.25
N LYS A 4 -8.87 16.91 19.56
CA LYS A 4 -9.33 18.17 20.15
C LYS A 4 -8.30 19.26 19.92
N LYS A 5 -8.71 20.34 19.26
CA LYS A 5 -7.86 21.53 19.13
C LYS A 5 -8.07 22.46 20.31
N PHE A 6 -7.00 23.11 20.76
CA PHE A 6 -7.09 24.19 21.76
C PHE A 6 -7.80 25.43 21.22
N PHE A 7 -7.87 25.61 19.89
CA PHE A 7 -8.70 26.58 19.18
C PHE A 7 -9.16 26.02 17.82
N GLY A 8 -10.45 26.20 17.48
CA GLY A 8 -11.07 25.72 16.23
C GLY A 8 -11.94 24.47 16.42
N GLU A 9 -12.63 24.03 15.35
CA GLU A 9 -13.48 22.83 15.38
C GLU A 9 -12.65 21.54 15.48
N ASP A 10 -13.18 20.58 16.24
CA ASP A 10 -12.67 19.22 16.33
C ASP A 10 -12.72 18.58 14.93
N LYS A 11 -11.59 17.99 14.51
CA LYS A 11 -11.53 17.29 13.23
C LYS A 11 -11.63 15.78 13.50
N GLU A 12 -12.66 15.15 12.94
CA GLU A 12 -12.76 13.70 12.91
C GLU A 12 -11.87 13.16 11.79
N TYR A 13 -11.03 12.19 12.15
CA TYR A 13 -10.18 11.46 11.23
C TYR A 13 -10.64 10.02 11.11
N GLN A 14 -10.77 9.54 9.87
CA GLN A 14 -11.05 8.14 9.58
C GLN A 14 -9.79 7.29 9.80
N LYS A 15 -9.97 6.20 10.55
CA LYS A 15 -8.92 5.22 10.81
C LYS A 15 -9.53 3.82 10.88
N GLY A 16 -8.94 2.89 10.14
CA GLY A 16 -9.31 1.49 10.07
C GLY A 16 -8.24 0.69 9.31
N LEU A 17 -8.50 -0.58 9.05
CA LEU A 17 -7.52 -1.46 8.40
C LEU A 17 -7.05 -0.93 7.04
N LEU A 18 -7.95 -0.31 6.27
CA LEU A 18 -7.68 0.18 4.91
C LEU A 18 -7.58 1.71 4.82
N THR A 19 -7.60 2.42 5.95
CA THR A 19 -7.49 3.88 5.93
C THR A 19 -6.86 4.42 7.22
N ASP A 20 -5.97 5.39 7.09
CA ASP A 20 -5.52 6.23 8.20
C ASP A 20 -5.29 7.63 7.64
N GLU A 21 -6.28 8.50 7.78
CA GLU A 21 -6.24 9.86 7.21
C GLU A 21 -5.11 10.71 7.78
N LYS A 22 -4.63 10.43 9.00
CA LYS A 22 -3.49 11.15 9.56
C LYS A 22 -2.18 10.71 8.94
N ALA A 23 -2.08 9.43 8.59
CA ALA A 23 -0.91 8.87 7.92
C ALA A 23 -0.96 9.01 6.40
N GLY A 24 -2.05 9.55 5.83
CA GLY A 24 -2.23 9.62 4.38
C GLY A 24 -2.55 8.32 3.70
N TYR A 25 -2.97 7.34 4.47
CA TYR A 25 -3.10 5.98 4.02
C TYR A 25 -4.54 5.72 3.59
N ASN A 26 -4.68 5.17 2.38
CA ASN A 26 -5.96 4.72 1.87
C ASN A 26 -5.75 3.57 0.88
N SER A 27 -6.43 2.45 1.15
CA SER A 27 -6.45 1.27 0.28
C SER A 27 -7.86 0.81 0.03
N TYR A 28 -8.02 0.03 -1.03
CA TYR A 28 -9.27 -0.62 -1.37
C TYR A 28 -9.02 -2.10 -1.58
N TYR A 29 -9.97 -2.90 -1.09
CA TYR A 29 -10.00 -4.34 -1.27
C TYR A 29 -11.33 -4.72 -1.91
N VAL A 30 -11.28 -5.34 -3.08
CA VAL A 30 -12.46 -5.75 -3.84
C VAL A 30 -12.33 -7.20 -4.28
N THR A 31 -13.47 -7.84 -4.51
CA THR A 31 -13.57 -9.25 -4.91
C THR A 31 -14.36 -9.36 -6.21
N ASP A 32 -14.11 -10.41 -6.98
CA ASP A 32 -14.89 -10.77 -8.19
C ASP A 32 -16.33 -11.26 -7.89
N THR A 33 -16.68 -11.30 -6.63
CA THR A 33 -17.97 -11.71 -6.05
C THR A 33 -18.47 -10.60 -5.12
N PRO A 34 -19.78 -10.50 -4.81
CA PRO A 34 -20.31 -9.43 -3.95
C PRO A 34 -19.72 -9.40 -2.53
N THR A 35 -19.27 -10.56 -2.04
CA THR A 35 -18.63 -10.73 -0.75
C THR A 35 -17.59 -11.84 -0.85
N LEU A 36 -16.53 -11.76 -0.05
CA LEU A 36 -15.52 -12.82 0.04
C LEU A 36 -16.14 -14.15 0.52
N ASN A 37 -16.15 -15.17 -0.35
CA ASN A 37 -16.73 -16.49 -0.10
C ASN A 37 -16.00 -17.58 -0.91
N THR A 38 -16.48 -18.82 -0.86
CA THR A 38 -15.84 -19.97 -1.52
C THR A 38 -15.87 -19.91 -3.05
N ASP A 39 -16.78 -19.12 -3.61
CA ASP A 39 -16.91 -18.93 -5.05
C ASP A 39 -15.94 -17.86 -5.57
N THR A 40 -15.46 -16.96 -4.70
CA THR A 40 -14.43 -15.97 -5.03
C THR A 40 -13.20 -16.65 -5.63
N LYS A 41 -12.73 -16.17 -6.79
CA LYS A 41 -11.50 -16.63 -7.45
C LYS A 41 -10.42 -15.57 -7.43
N HIS A 42 -10.80 -14.31 -7.62
CA HIS A 42 -9.90 -13.18 -7.67
C HIS A 42 -10.30 -12.09 -6.68
N THR A 43 -9.27 -11.57 -6.03
CA THR A 43 -9.36 -10.43 -5.15
C THR A 43 -8.33 -9.40 -5.58
N TYR A 44 -8.61 -8.13 -5.31
CA TYR A 44 -7.78 -7.03 -5.77
C TYR A 44 -7.55 -6.08 -4.63
N PHE A 45 -6.28 -5.74 -4.40
CA PHE A 45 -5.86 -4.79 -3.40
C PHE A 45 -5.17 -3.62 -4.09
N THR A 46 -5.65 -2.41 -3.86
CA THR A 46 -4.98 -1.21 -4.38
C THR A 46 -4.66 -0.25 -3.25
N THR A 47 -3.47 0.34 -3.31
CA THR A 47 -3.08 1.44 -2.42
C THR A 47 -3.09 2.73 -3.24
N ARG A 48 -3.87 3.70 -2.75
CA ARG A 48 -3.92 5.03 -3.34
C ARG A 48 -2.53 5.66 -3.33
N GLY A 49 -2.15 6.29 -4.43
CA GLY A 49 -1.00 7.19 -4.45
C GLY A 49 -1.28 8.49 -3.68
N SER A 50 -0.31 9.39 -3.67
CA SER A 50 -0.52 10.72 -3.10
C SER A 50 -1.50 11.52 -3.96
N ASP A 51 -2.31 12.38 -3.32
CA ASP A 51 -3.20 13.34 -3.99
C ASP A 51 -2.48 14.53 -4.67
N GLY A 52 -1.17 14.38 -4.90
CA GLY A 52 -0.29 15.47 -5.27
C GLY A 52 -0.05 16.43 -4.10
N ALA A 53 0.97 17.28 -4.24
CA ALA A 53 1.17 18.41 -3.36
C ALA A 53 0.05 19.44 -3.60
N SER A 54 -1.11 19.25 -2.97
CA SER A 54 -2.15 20.28 -2.95
C SER A 54 -1.61 21.48 -2.14
N THR A 55 -1.17 22.52 -2.85
CA THR A 55 -0.83 23.84 -2.28
C THR A 55 -2.11 24.62 -2.00
N ASP A 56 -3.02 24.07 -1.20
CA ASP A 56 -4.07 24.88 -0.59
C ASP A 56 -3.40 25.77 0.48
N VAL A 57 -2.86 26.90 0.06
CA VAL A 57 -2.24 27.92 0.93
C VAL A 57 -3.18 28.39 2.05
N LYS A 58 -4.49 28.17 1.91
CA LYS A 58 -5.51 28.46 2.92
C LYS A 58 -5.58 27.45 4.08
N LYS A 59 -5.04 26.24 3.93
CA LYS A 59 -5.11 25.17 4.96
C LYS A 59 -3.88 25.11 5.88
N GLY A 60 -2.85 25.91 5.61
CA GLY A 60 -1.59 25.94 6.37
C GLY A 60 -0.78 24.64 6.24
N TRP A 61 0.45 24.63 6.77
CA TRP A 61 1.35 23.46 6.73
C TRP A 61 0.69 22.18 7.29
N ALA A 62 -0.17 22.32 8.30
CA ALA A 62 -0.82 21.22 8.99
C ALA A 62 -2.09 20.66 8.29
N GLY A 63 -2.56 21.31 7.21
CA GLY A 63 -3.82 20.95 6.55
C GLY A 63 -3.68 20.46 5.12
N ASN A 64 -2.46 20.31 4.63
CA ASN A 64 -2.20 19.96 3.23
C ASN A 64 -1.80 18.48 3.07
N ASN A 65 -2.23 17.90 1.96
CA ASN A 65 -1.77 16.62 1.37
C ASN A 65 -0.24 16.62 1.11
N LEU A 66 0.43 17.75 1.36
CA LEU A 66 1.87 17.88 1.52
C LEU A 66 2.45 16.97 2.62
N ASN A 67 1.72 16.62 3.68
CA ASN A 67 2.29 15.75 4.71
C ASN A 67 2.53 14.31 4.20
N ASP A 68 1.64 13.82 3.33
CA ASP A 68 1.77 12.50 2.67
C ASP A 68 2.88 12.50 1.64
N TRP A 69 3.02 13.60 0.92
CA TRP A 69 4.06 13.75 -0.08
C TRP A 69 5.42 14.01 0.59
N VAL A 70 5.57 14.98 1.47
CA VAL A 70 6.85 15.34 2.11
C VAL A 70 7.37 14.21 2.98
N ASN A 71 6.57 13.60 3.87
CA ASN A 71 7.13 12.58 4.76
C ASN A 71 7.49 11.29 4.02
N ASN A 72 6.70 10.85 3.04
CA ASN A 72 6.98 9.61 2.32
C ASN A 72 7.94 9.82 1.14
N ASN A 73 7.73 10.87 0.33
CA ASN A 73 8.57 11.17 -0.82
C ASN A 73 9.92 11.77 -0.40
N ALA A 74 10.01 12.61 0.65
CA ALA A 74 11.33 13.06 1.13
C ALA A 74 12.08 11.93 1.83
N SER A 75 11.42 11.07 2.60
CA SER A 75 12.10 9.90 3.20
C SER A 75 12.64 8.94 2.13
N PHE A 76 11.90 8.75 1.03
CA PHE A 76 12.40 7.97 -0.10
C PHE A 76 13.44 8.72 -0.94
N ALA A 77 13.25 10.00 -1.24
CA ALA A 77 14.18 10.80 -2.05
C ALA A 77 15.51 11.10 -1.33
N VAL A 78 15.52 11.13 0.01
CA VAL A 78 16.72 11.41 0.82
C VAL A 78 17.53 10.14 1.11
N GLY A 79 17.00 8.93 0.86
CA GLY A 79 17.78 7.70 1.12
C GLY A 79 17.18 6.36 0.69
N GLU A 80 16.15 6.35 -0.16
CA GLU A 80 15.41 5.16 -0.59
C GLU A 80 14.79 4.40 0.59
N ALA A 81 14.38 5.14 1.62
CA ALA A 81 13.94 4.56 2.88
C ALA A 81 12.67 3.71 2.73
N TYR A 82 12.54 2.74 3.63
CA TYR A 82 11.31 2.00 3.84
C TYR A 82 10.21 2.93 4.36
N ILE A 83 9.14 3.10 3.58
CA ILE A 83 8.12 4.12 3.82
C ILE A 83 7.22 3.69 4.98
N PRO A 84 6.94 4.55 5.99
CA PRO A 84 6.05 4.22 7.11
C PRO A 84 4.66 3.72 6.67
N GLN A 85 4.10 4.28 5.59
CA GLN A 85 2.82 3.81 5.03
C GLN A 85 2.87 2.33 4.59
N ALA A 86 4.01 1.81 4.15
CA ALA A 86 4.13 0.41 3.74
C ALA A 86 3.85 -0.55 4.92
N LYS A 87 4.11 -0.14 6.17
CA LYS A 87 3.75 -0.95 7.35
C LYS A 87 2.25 -1.13 7.50
N LEU A 88 1.48 -0.06 7.27
CA LEU A 88 0.01 -0.11 7.30
C LEU A 88 -0.52 -1.01 6.18
N VAL A 89 0.09 -0.92 4.99
CA VAL A 89 -0.29 -1.75 3.84
C VAL A 89 0.03 -3.23 4.07
N ILE A 90 1.16 -3.55 4.70
CA ILE A 90 1.51 -4.94 5.07
C ILE A 90 0.47 -5.52 6.00
N GLU A 91 0.08 -4.78 7.05
CA GLU A 91 -0.94 -5.23 7.99
C GLU A 91 -2.27 -5.49 7.28
N ALA A 92 -2.69 -4.56 6.43
CA ALA A 92 -3.90 -4.69 5.63
C ALA A 92 -3.88 -5.89 4.70
N MET A 93 -2.80 -6.06 3.92
CA MET A 93 -2.64 -7.18 2.99
C MET A 93 -2.60 -8.51 3.74
N HIS A 94 -1.82 -8.61 4.82
CA HIS A 94 -1.72 -9.82 5.63
C HIS A 94 -3.08 -10.24 6.19
N GLN A 95 -3.83 -9.30 6.79
CA GLN A 95 -5.16 -9.58 7.32
C GLN A 95 -6.14 -10.01 6.22
N LYS A 96 -6.13 -9.37 5.05
CA LYS A 96 -6.98 -9.77 3.92
C LYS A 96 -6.61 -11.13 3.34
N ILE A 97 -5.32 -11.46 3.28
CA ILE A 97 -4.87 -12.80 2.89
C ILE A 97 -5.29 -13.84 3.93
N ALA A 98 -5.21 -13.54 5.22
CA ALA A 98 -5.70 -14.43 6.29
C ALA A 98 -7.22 -14.66 6.18
N GLU A 99 -8.00 -13.62 5.94
CA GLU A 99 -9.44 -13.75 5.65
C GLU A 99 -9.68 -14.64 4.42
N MET A 100 -8.94 -14.46 3.33
CA MET A 100 -9.05 -15.31 2.14
C MET A 100 -8.74 -16.78 2.43
N ARG A 101 -7.71 -17.08 3.24
CA ARG A 101 -7.38 -18.47 3.59
C ARG A 101 -8.55 -19.20 4.26
N THR A 102 -9.41 -18.47 4.98
CA THR A 102 -10.55 -19.06 5.68
C THR A 102 -11.81 -19.09 4.81
N LYS A 103 -12.15 -17.96 4.15
CA LYS A 103 -13.42 -17.79 3.44
C LYS A 103 -13.36 -18.16 1.97
N ALA A 104 -12.18 -18.02 1.35
CA ALA A 104 -11.95 -18.19 -0.08
C ALA A 104 -10.59 -18.90 -0.34
N PRO A 105 -10.42 -20.15 0.13
CA PRO A 105 -9.12 -20.81 0.19
C PRO A 105 -8.47 -21.03 -1.18
N ASN A 106 -9.24 -20.98 -2.27
CA ASN A 106 -8.74 -21.09 -3.64
C ASN A 106 -8.55 -19.74 -4.35
N ALA A 107 -8.94 -18.63 -3.71
CA ALA A 107 -8.79 -17.31 -4.30
C ALA A 107 -7.34 -16.83 -4.23
N THR A 108 -6.99 -15.98 -5.20
CA THR A 108 -5.72 -15.24 -5.26
C THR A 108 -5.93 -13.73 -5.16
N MET A 109 -4.87 -12.99 -4.88
CA MET A 109 -4.89 -11.54 -4.76
C MET A 109 -3.96 -10.90 -5.80
N SER A 110 -4.52 -10.02 -6.62
CA SER A 110 -3.76 -9.08 -7.45
C SER A 110 -3.61 -7.75 -6.74
N MET A 111 -2.44 -7.12 -6.89
CA MET A 111 -2.09 -5.90 -6.17
C MET A 111 -1.68 -4.80 -7.14
N THR A 112 -2.06 -3.56 -6.86
CA THR A 112 -1.68 -2.44 -7.70
C THR A 112 -1.51 -1.12 -6.95
N GLY A 113 -0.65 -0.27 -7.49
CA GLY A 113 -0.45 1.10 -7.05
C GLY A 113 -0.10 2.00 -8.22
N HIS A 114 -0.40 3.30 -8.07
CA HIS A 114 -0.04 4.35 -9.01
C HIS A 114 0.77 5.44 -8.30
N SER A 115 1.72 6.07 -9.00
CA SER A 115 2.56 7.14 -8.44
C SER A 115 3.27 6.67 -7.16
N LEU A 116 3.17 7.40 -6.04
CA LEU A 116 3.70 6.98 -4.72
C LEU A 116 3.16 5.61 -4.28
N GLY A 117 1.93 5.28 -4.66
CA GLY A 117 1.29 4.01 -4.34
C GLY A 117 2.04 2.81 -4.92
N THR A 118 2.81 3.00 -6.00
CA THR A 118 3.70 1.97 -6.56
C THR A 118 4.74 1.53 -5.54
N MET A 119 5.42 2.49 -4.92
CA MET A 119 6.50 2.22 -3.97
C MET A 119 5.95 1.59 -2.70
N VAL A 120 4.88 2.15 -2.16
CA VAL A 120 4.22 1.63 -0.96
C VAL A 120 3.75 0.19 -1.20
N THR A 121 3.15 -0.08 -2.36
CA THR A 121 2.67 -1.43 -2.72
C THR A 121 3.82 -2.43 -2.83
N ILE A 122 4.88 -2.11 -3.58
CA ILE A 122 5.96 -3.09 -3.80
C ILE A 122 6.81 -3.29 -2.54
N GLN A 123 7.04 -2.25 -1.74
CA GLN A 123 7.69 -2.38 -0.43
C GLN A 123 6.85 -3.22 0.54
N ALA A 124 5.53 -3.08 0.51
CA ALA A 124 4.64 -3.89 1.31
C ALA A 124 4.65 -5.36 0.89
N VAL A 125 4.52 -5.63 -0.42
CA VAL A 125 4.63 -6.98 -1.00
C VAL A 125 5.94 -7.65 -0.60
N ALA A 126 7.06 -6.92 -0.72
CA ALA A 126 8.36 -7.44 -0.36
C ALA A 126 8.37 -7.95 1.09
N ASN A 127 7.78 -7.20 2.03
CA ASN A 127 7.81 -7.54 3.46
C ASN A 127 6.68 -8.46 3.94
N LEU A 128 5.84 -8.99 3.03
CA LEU A 128 4.83 -9.98 3.43
C LEU A 128 5.47 -11.28 3.95
N PRO A 129 4.79 -12.01 4.87
CA PRO A 129 5.18 -13.36 5.23
C PRO A 129 5.30 -14.27 4.00
N ALA A 130 6.28 -15.18 3.98
CA ALA A 130 6.51 -16.05 2.83
C ALA A 130 5.27 -16.86 2.40
N GLY A 131 4.45 -17.29 3.37
CA GLY A 131 3.19 -17.97 3.07
C GLY A 131 2.20 -17.10 2.29
N ASP A 132 2.19 -15.79 2.53
CA ASP A 132 1.28 -14.86 1.87
C ASP A 132 1.65 -14.56 0.42
N ILE A 133 2.93 -14.66 0.08
CA ILE A 133 3.41 -14.57 -1.30
C ILE A 133 2.74 -15.61 -2.21
N GLU A 134 2.39 -16.78 -1.67
CA GLU A 134 1.71 -17.84 -2.43
C GLU A 134 0.30 -17.47 -2.87
N LYS A 135 -0.32 -16.49 -2.19
CA LYS A 135 -1.64 -15.97 -2.54
C LYS A 135 -1.61 -14.87 -3.58
N ILE A 136 -0.42 -14.38 -3.95
CA ILE A 136 -0.26 -13.32 -4.93
C ILE A 136 -0.42 -13.88 -6.34
N ASP A 137 -1.39 -13.33 -7.08
CA ASP A 137 -1.57 -13.57 -8.51
C ASP A 137 -0.61 -12.68 -9.30
N LYS A 138 -0.78 -11.36 -9.18
CA LYS A 138 0.03 -10.36 -9.89
C LYS A 138 0.24 -9.10 -9.05
N VAL A 139 1.32 -8.39 -9.33
CA VAL A 139 1.60 -7.05 -8.82
C VAL A 139 1.84 -6.14 -10.02
N ILE A 140 0.91 -5.22 -10.28
CA ILE A 140 0.97 -4.31 -11.42
C ILE A 140 1.17 -2.88 -10.92
N LEU A 141 2.27 -2.26 -11.30
CA LEU A 141 2.71 -0.96 -10.80
C LEU A 141 2.66 0.07 -11.93
N PHE A 142 2.02 1.21 -11.71
CA PHE A 142 1.79 2.23 -12.74
C PHE A 142 2.53 3.53 -12.44
N GLN A 143 3.35 3.99 -13.38
CA GLN A 143 3.96 5.34 -13.37
C GLN A 143 4.59 5.74 -12.02
N GLY A 144 5.22 4.78 -11.33
CA GLY A 144 5.95 5.03 -10.08
C GLY A 144 7.45 4.89 -10.28
N PRO A 145 8.27 5.44 -9.37
CA PRO A 145 9.72 5.24 -9.42
C PRO A 145 10.07 3.77 -9.13
N ASP A 146 11.22 3.32 -9.67
CA ASP A 146 11.76 1.99 -9.37
C ASP A 146 12.19 1.95 -7.89
N ALA A 147 11.65 0.98 -7.13
CA ALA A 147 11.93 0.80 -5.71
C ALA A 147 12.90 -0.36 -5.44
N ARG A 148 13.55 -0.94 -6.46
CA ARG A 148 14.49 -2.06 -6.30
C ARG A 148 15.62 -1.78 -5.32
N GLU A 149 16.27 -0.63 -5.43
CA GLU A 149 17.34 -0.26 -4.50
C GLU A 149 16.85 -0.15 -3.04
N SER A 150 15.63 0.36 -2.86
CA SER A 150 14.97 0.37 -1.56
C SER A 150 14.76 -1.05 -1.02
N ILE A 151 14.31 -1.99 -1.87
CA ILE A 151 14.13 -3.40 -1.50
C ILE A 151 15.47 -4.08 -1.19
N ASN A 152 16.53 -3.77 -1.93
CA ASN A 152 17.88 -4.29 -1.67
C ASN A 152 18.40 -3.89 -0.28
N LYS A 153 17.97 -2.74 0.23
CA LYS A 153 18.30 -2.26 1.58
C LYS A 153 17.40 -2.86 2.68
N MET A 154 16.37 -3.64 2.32
CA MET A 154 15.49 -4.32 3.28
C MET A 154 16.06 -5.69 3.69
N SER A 155 15.22 -6.54 4.29
CA SER A 155 15.60 -7.88 4.73
C SER A 155 15.87 -8.82 3.56
N ARG A 156 16.66 -9.88 3.81
CA ARG A 156 16.85 -10.98 2.83
C ARG A 156 15.53 -11.63 2.41
N GLN A 157 14.56 -11.71 3.31
CA GLN A 157 13.21 -12.20 2.99
C GLN A 157 12.53 -11.28 1.97
N ALA A 158 12.65 -9.96 2.15
CA ALA A 158 12.06 -8.99 1.24
C ALA A 158 12.63 -9.11 -0.18
N GLN A 159 13.95 -9.26 -0.29
CA GLN A 159 14.63 -9.53 -1.55
C GLN A 159 14.15 -10.84 -2.18
N ALA A 160 14.12 -11.94 -1.41
CA ALA A 160 13.70 -13.26 -1.89
C ALA A 160 12.24 -13.28 -2.35
N ASN A 161 11.35 -12.57 -1.66
CA ASN A 161 9.94 -12.46 -2.03
C ASN A 161 9.77 -11.77 -3.39
N ILE A 162 10.46 -10.65 -3.61
CA ILE A 162 10.40 -9.92 -4.89
C ILE A 162 11.04 -10.75 -6.00
N GLN A 163 12.22 -11.31 -5.78
CA GLN A 163 12.87 -12.19 -6.74
C GLN A 163 11.96 -13.34 -7.17
N ARG A 164 11.32 -14.04 -6.21
CA ARG A 164 10.37 -15.13 -6.50
C ARG A 164 9.20 -14.67 -7.39
N LEU A 165 8.66 -13.48 -7.13
CA LEU A 165 7.54 -12.94 -7.93
C LEU A 165 8.00 -12.48 -9.33
N GLU A 166 9.22 -11.93 -9.46
CA GLU A 166 9.82 -11.59 -10.75
C GLU A 166 10.08 -12.84 -11.60
N GLU A 167 10.68 -13.89 -11.02
CA GLU A 167 10.94 -15.18 -11.69
C GLU A 167 9.65 -15.86 -12.17
N GLN A 168 8.54 -15.66 -11.45
CA GLN A 168 7.21 -16.14 -11.83
C GLN A 168 6.52 -15.27 -12.88
N GLY A 169 7.11 -14.14 -13.30
CA GLY A 169 6.48 -13.19 -14.20
C GLY A 169 5.27 -12.48 -13.61
N LYS A 170 5.18 -12.39 -12.28
CA LYS A 170 4.03 -11.82 -11.55
C LYS A 170 4.14 -10.32 -11.31
N ILE A 171 5.33 -9.74 -11.47
CA ILE A 171 5.54 -8.28 -11.34
C ILE A 171 5.54 -7.64 -12.73
N GLY A 172 4.66 -6.66 -12.93
CA GLY A 172 4.60 -5.83 -14.12
C GLY A 172 4.74 -4.36 -13.77
N ILE A 173 5.62 -3.65 -14.45
CA ILE A 173 5.78 -2.20 -14.34
C ILE A 173 5.32 -1.57 -15.66
N MET A 174 4.34 -0.67 -15.58
CA MET A 174 3.79 0.04 -16.73
C MET A 174 4.24 1.51 -16.69
N SER A 175 5.18 1.84 -17.58
CA SER A 175 5.58 3.21 -17.92
C SER A 175 4.87 3.65 -19.20
N THR A 176 4.48 4.91 -19.28
CA THR A 176 3.96 5.55 -20.51
C THR A 176 5.05 5.80 -21.54
#